data_AF-A0A446B8A4-F1
#
_entry.id   AF-A0A446B8A4-F1
#
_cell.length_a   1.000
_cell.length_b   1.000
_cell.length_c   1.000
_cell.angle_alpha   90.00
_cell.angle_beta   90.00
_cell.angle_gamma   90.00
#
_symmetry.space_group_name_H-M   'P 1'
#
loop_
_entity.id
_entity.type
_entity.pdbx_description
1 polymer ?
#
loop_
_entity_poly.entity_id
_entity_poly.type
_entity_poly.pdbx_seq_one_letter_code
_entity_poly.pdbx_strand_id
1 'polypeptide(L)'
;MGFPGLLITGLNFLSTVANILALIGCISPSTKDIALFRANVTLVANGLHDLAALDSGNETEVPRSSELPTYWYWGMSGICDVYNATGETRCRRTFPPTANLLSIVQDSLRDRFGDDHDQLTISIVASWNATLNSLSPGRLVAKEGLFVAESRARSALAILSIPLDFLTIPRALCAMRRDSSSRSISVPPLLSALVTAAAGVLAVLSTRSGVQGAVSTGEKVGTAVIILFVAASLRAVSAAAALVGAARSDSSSDYGILIFKL
;
A
#
# COMPACT_ATOMS: atom_id res chain seq x y z
N MET A 1 24.66 21.15 -22.57
CA MET A 1 24.15 19.81 -22.14
C MET A 1 22.95 20.02 -21.25
N GLY A 2 21.82 19.41 -21.60
CA GLY A 2 20.50 19.81 -21.12
C GLY A 2 20.17 19.40 -19.69
N PHE A 3 20.05 20.40 -18.81
CA PHE A 3 19.39 20.35 -17.49
C PHE A 3 18.12 19.47 -17.41
N PRO A 4 17.20 19.42 -18.40
CA PRO A 4 15.96 18.63 -18.29
C PRO A 4 16.18 17.11 -18.18
N GLY A 5 17.18 16.54 -18.84
CA GLY A 5 17.36 15.08 -18.83
C GLY A 5 17.87 14.55 -17.48
N LEU A 6 18.72 15.32 -16.80
CA LEU A 6 19.25 14.97 -15.48
C LEU A 6 18.13 15.05 -14.42
N LEU A 7 17.27 16.05 -14.53
CA LEU A 7 16.07 16.20 -13.71
C LEU A 7 15.12 15.00 -13.89
N ILE A 8 14.77 14.64 -15.12
CA ILE A 8 13.87 13.51 -15.44
C ILE A 8 14.42 12.20 -14.85
N THR A 9 15.70 11.92 -15.07
CA THR A 9 16.36 10.71 -14.55
C THR A 9 16.36 10.69 -13.02
N GLY A 10 16.67 11.82 -12.38
CA GLY A 10 16.66 11.94 -10.92
C GLY A 10 15.26 11.74 -10.32
N LEU A 11 14.23 12.35 -10.91
CA LEU A 11 12.84 12.20 -10.45
C LEU A 11 12.35 10.75 -10.58
N ASN A 12 12.66 10.08 -11.68
CA ASN A 12 12.31 8.68 -11.88
C ASN A 12 13.03 7.77 -10.87
N PHE A 13 14.33 8.01 -10.62
CA PHE A 13 15.09 7.25 -9.63
C PHE A 13 14.50 7.40 -8.21
N LEU A 14 14.24 8.63 -7.77
CA LEU A 14 13.61 8.90 -6.46
C LEU A 14 12.24 8.22 -6.36
N SER A 15 11.47 8.24 -7.45
CA SER A 15 10.18 7.59 -7.51
C SER A 15 10.29 6.06 -7.39
N THR A 16 11.26 5.43 -8.04
CA THR A 16 11.52 3.99 -7.90
C THR A 16 11.89 3.63 -6.47
N VAL A 17 12.77 4.41 -5.83
CA VAL A 17 13.17 4.21 -4.44
C VAL A 17 11.96 4.32 -3.51
N ALA A 18 11.13 5.35 -3.66
CA ALA A 18 9.90 5.51 -2.89
C ALA A 18 8.97 4.28 -3.01
N ASN A 19 8.81 3.74 -4.23
CA ASN A 19 7.98 2.57 -4.46
C ASN A 19 8.53 1.31 -3.78
N ILE A 20 9.86 1.10 -3.82
CA ILE A 20 10.54 0.01 -3.11
C ILE A 20 10.34 0.14 -1.60
N LEU A 21 10.48 1.36 -1.04
CA LEU A 21 10.25 1.62 0.39
C LEU A 21 8.82 1.27 0.80
N ALA A 22 7.83 1.62 -0.02
CA ALA A 22 6.43 1.27 0.24
C ALA A 22 6.21 -0.25 0.18
N LEU A 23 6.86 -0.96 -0.76
CA LEU A 23 6.76 -2.42 -0.88
C LEU A 23 7.35 -3.15 0.32
N ILE A 24 8.50 -2.73 0.86
CA ILE A 24 9.13 -3.38 2.02
C ILE A 24 8.44 -3.07 3.36
N GLY A 25 7.35 -2.29 3.35
CA GLY A 25 6.57 -2.00 4.55
C GLY A 25 6.16 -3.28 5.28
N CYS A 26 6.41 -3.31 6.59
CA CYS A 26 6.17 -4.45 7.50
C CYS A 26 6.86 -5.77 7.12
N ILE A 27 7.98 -5.74 6.38
CA ILE A 27 8.84 -6.93 6.17
C ILE A 27 9.67 -7.28 7.41
N SER A 28 9.92 -6.29 8.28
CA SER A 28 10.67 -6.41 9.53
C SER A 28 10.22 -5.36 10.54
N PRO A 29 10.58 -5.51 11.84
CA PRO A 29 10.23 -4.53 12.86
C PRO A 29 10.70 -3.11 12.54
N SER A 30 11.86 -2.97 11.88
CA SER A 30 12.43 -1.68 11.49
C SER A 30 11.62 -0.96 10.40
N THR A 31 10.77 -1.67 9.65
CA THR A 31 9.94 -1.07 8.58
C THR A 31 8.46 -0.96 8.96
N LYS A 32 8.10 -1.17 10.23
CA LYS A 32 6.71 -1.09 10.71
C LYS A 32 6.09 0.31 10.54
N ASP A 33 6.89 1.37 10.67
CA ASP A 33 6.42 2.75 10.54
C ASP A 33 6.12 3.13 9.07
N ILE A 34 6.53 2.26 8.13
CA ILE A 34 6.20 2.32 6.71
C ILE A 34 4.97 1.44 6.41
N ALA A 35 4.10 1.21 7.39
CA ALA A 35 2.84 0.51 7.18
C ALA A 35 1.89 1.30 6.27
N LEU A 36 1.02 0.58 5.58
CA LEU A 36 -0.14 1.12 4.86
C LEU A 36 -1.21 1.59 5.83
N PHE A 37 -1.39 0.88 6.94
CA PHE A 37 -2.31 1.25 7.99
C PHE A 37 -1.97 0.54 9.30
N ARG A 38 -2.54 1.06 10.38
CA ARG A 38 -2.43 0.56 11.74
C ARG A 38 -3.84 0.23 12.24
N ALA A 39 -3.96 -0.89 12.94
CA ALA A 39 -5.20 -1.35 13.57
C ALA A 39 -4.98 -1.52 15.09
N ASN A 40 -5.77 -0.86 15.93
CA ASN A 40 -5.75 -1.05 17.39
C ASN A 40 -6.66 -2.24 17.74
N VAL A 41 -6.08 -3.30 18.30
CA VAL A 41 -6.78 -4.56 18.54
C VAL A 41 -7.96 -4.38 19.49
N THR A 42 -7.83 -3.52 20.49
CA THR A 42 -8.94 -3.24 21.43
C THR A 42 -10.08 -2.51 20.74
N LEU A 43 -9.78 -1.55 19.86
CA LEU A 43 -10.82 -0.85 19.09
C LEU A 43 -11.50 -1.79 18.08
N VAL A 44 -10.73 -2.70 17.47
CA VAL A 44 -11.29 -3.73 16.59
C VAL A 44 -12.23 -4.65 17.36
N ALA A 45 -11.79 -5.16 18.52
CA ALA A 45 -12.61 -6.02 19.38
C ALA A 45 -13.90 -5.31 19.82
N ASN A 46 -13.81 -4.04 20.23
CA ASN A 46 -14.97 -3.25 20.64
C ASN A 46 -15.95 -3.04 19.48
N GLY A 47 -15.47 -2.61 18.32
CA GLY A 47 -16.37 -2.38 17.21
C GLY A 47 -16.98 -3.68 16.67
N LEU A 48 -16.29 -4.83 16.80
CA LEU A 48 -16.87 -6.13 16.46
C LEU A 48 -17.99 -6.50 17.43
N HIS A 49 -17.79 -6.26 18.73
CA HIS A 49 -18.82 -6.44 19.75
C HIS A 49 -20.04 -5.55 19.46
N ASP A 50 -19.83 -4.26 19.20
CA ASP A 50 -20.92 -3.32 18.90
C ASP A 50 -21.68 -3.75 17.63
N LEU A 51 -20.95 -4.20 16.60
CA LEU A 51 -21.55 -4.66 15.35
C LEU A 51 -22.33 -5.97 15.55
N ALA A 52 -21.85 -6.87 16.42
CA ALA A 52 -22.53 -8.12 16.76
C ALA A 52 -23.80 -7.88 17.57
N ALA A 53 -23.76 -6.93 18.52
CA ALA A 53 -24.92 -6.51 19.29
C ALA A 53 -25.99 -5.89 18.37
N LEU A 54 -25.59 -5.09 17.38
CA LEU A 54 -26.52 -4.52 16.39
C LEU A 54 -27.14 -5.57 15.45
N ASP A 55 -26.35 -6.54 14.98
CA ASP A 55 -26.81 -7.53 13.99
C ASP A 55 -27.64 -8.66 14.63
N SER A 56 -27.25 -9.12 15.82
CA SER A 56 -27.81 -10.33 16.45
C SER A 56 -28.70 -10.06 17.66
N GLY A 57 -28.67 -8.84 18.21
CA GLY A 57 -29.33 -8.48 19.47
C GLY A 57 -28.74 -9.17 20.70
N ASN A 58 -27.62 -9.88 20.55
CA ASN A 58 -26.97 -10.66 21.60
C ASN A 58 -25.60 -10.05 21.93
N GLU A 59 -25.33 -9.79 23.20
CA GLU A 59 -24.05 -9.24 23.66
C GLU A 59 -23.00 -10.37 23.71
N THR A 60 -22.34 -10.64 22.58
CA THR A 60 -21.19 -11.54 22.53
C THR A 60 -19.93 -10.76 22.87
N GLU A 61 -19.40 -10.94 24.07
CA GLU A 61 -18.12 -10.29 24.46
C GLU A 61 -16.97 -10.82 23.61
N VAL A 62 -16.26 -9.92 22.91
CA VAL A 62 -14.95 -10.22 22.31
C VAL A 62 -13.91 -10.08 23.43
N PRO A 63 -13.25 -11.16 23.87
CA PRO A 63 -12.32 -11.04 24.98
C PRO A 63 -11.12 -10.20 24.59
N ARG A 64 -10.90 -9.15 25.40
CA ARG A 64 -9.72 -8.30 25.38
C ARG A 64 -8.60 -9.03 26.12
N SER A 65 -7.97 -9.98 25.46
CA SER A 65 -6.84 -10.70 26.05
C SER A 65 -5.59 -9.81 26.07
N SER A 66 -4.90 -9.73 27.21
CA SER A 66 -3.54 -9.14 27.34
C SER A 66 -2.51 -9.85 26.45
N GLU A 67 -2.87 -11.04 25.99
CA GLU A 67 -2.03 -11.88 25.15
C GLU A 67 -2.04 -11.46 23.69
N LEU A 68 -3.03 -10.68 23.26
CA LEU A 68 -3.07 -10.11 21.92
C LEU A 68 -2.20 -8.85 21.81
N PRO A 69 -1.71 -8.52 20.59
CA PRO A 69 -0.94 -7.31 20.39
C PRO A 69 -1.81 -6.08 20.63
N THR A 70 -1.16 -4.96 20.95
CA THR A 70 -1.84 -3.67 21.07
C THR A 70 -2.19 -3.12 19.69
N TYR A 71 -1.30 -3.33 18.72
CA TYR A 71 -1.50 -2.86 17.34
C TYR A 71 -1.08 -3.91 16.32
N TRP A 72 -1.85 -3.99 15.23
CA TRP A 72 -1.44 -4.62 13.98
C TRP A 72 -1.04 -3.55 12.97
N TYR A 73 0.19 -3.60 12.49
CA TYR A 73 0.69 -2.75 11.40
C TYR A 73 0.69 -3.55 10.11
N TRP A 74 -0.04 -3.09 9.12
CA TRP A 74 -0.17 -3.78 7.84
C TRP A 74 0.63 -3.06 6.78
N GLY A 75 1.62 -3.73 6.21
CA GLY A 75 2.41 -3.21 5.09
C GLY A 75 1.98 -3.85 3.77
N MET A 76 2.77 -3.65 2.73
CA MET A 76 2.59 -4.40 1.48
C MET A 76 3.21 -5.80 1.54
N SER A 77 4.26 -5.99 2.35
CA SER A 77 5.03 -7.24 2.44
C SER A 77 4.76 -8.06 3.70
N GLY A 78 3.89 -7.60 4.58
CA GLY A 78 3.64 -8.32 5.82
C GLY A 78 2.74 -7.60 6.80
N ILE A 79 2.61 -8.22 7.96
CA ILE A 79 1.87 -7.73 9.12
C ILE A 79 2.82 -7.76 10.31
N CYS A 80 2.90 -6.67 11.07
CA CYS A 80 3.66 -6.58 12.30
C CYS A 80 2.74 -6.42 13.51
N ASP A 81 2.92 -7.29 14.48
CA ASP A 81 2.25 -7.30 15.77
C ASP A 81 3.10 -6.54 16.78
N VAL A 82 2.52 -5.52 17.43
CA VAL A 82 3.22 -4.72 18.45
C VAL A 82 2.60 -4.96 19.81
N TYR A 83 3.39 -5.49 20.73
CA TYR A 83 3.01 -5.81 22.10
C TYR A 83 3.56 -4.74 23.05
N ASN A 84 2.76 -3.69 23.34
CA ASN A 84 3.25 -2.59 24.17
C ASN A 84 3.63 -3.02 25.60
N ALA A 85 2.96 -4.05 26.14
CA ALA A 85 3.23 -4.56 27.49
C ALA A 85 4.66 -5.13 27.64
N THR A 86 5.20 -5.73 26.57
CA THR A 86 6.54 -6.33 26.56
C THR A 86 7.56 -5.53 25.76
N GLY A 87 7.11 -4.49 25.03
CA GLY A 87 7.94 -3.74 24.08
C GLY A 87 8.29 -4.53 22.81
N GLU A 88 7.72 -5.72 22.63
CA GLU A 88 8.06 -6.62 21.55
C GLU A 88 7.34 -6.25 20.24
N THR A 89 8.02 -6.44 19.11
CA THR A 89 7.40 -6.35 17.78
C THR A 89 7.78 -7.59 16.97
N ARG A 90 6.78 -8.36 16.52
CA ARG A 90 6.97 -9.51 15.64
C ARG A 90 6.37 -9.21 14.28
N CYS A 91 7.05 -9.58 13.20
CA CYS A 91 6.56 -9.33 11.84
C CYS A 91 6.51 -10.63 11.04
N ARG A 92 5.36 -10.88 10.43
CA ARG A 92 5.13 -11.97 9.50
C ARG A 92 5.21 -11.46 8.08
N ARG A 93 6.01 -12.13 7.25
CA ARG A 93 6.11 -11.83 5.83
C ARG A 93 4.97 -12.48 5.08
N THR A 94 4.15 -11.68 4.43
CA THR A 94 3.00 -12.14 3.63
C THR A 94 2.76 -11.13 2.52
N PHE A 95 2.99 -11.54 1.27
CA PHE A 95 2.86 -10.66 0.12
C PHE A 95 1.93 -11.28 -0.94
N PRO A 96 0.81 -10.61 -1.32
CA PRO A 96 0.16 -9.51 -0.60
C PRO A 96 -0.45 -9.99 0.72
N PRO A 97 -0.59 -9.16 1.77
CA PRO A 97 -1.24 -9.57 3.00
C PRO A 97 -2.75 -9.65 2.76
N THR A 98 -3.25 -10.88 2.67
CA THR A 98 -4.68 -11.20 2.47
C THR A 98 -5.23 -12.04 3.62
N ALA A 99 -4.52 -12.08 4.75
CA ALA A 99 -4.94 -12.80 5.94
C ALA A 99 -6.27 -12.23 6.45
N ASN A 100 -7.20 -13.12 6.81
CA ASN A 100 -8.45 -12.69 7.43
C ASN A 100 -8.21 -12.39 8.92
N LEU A 101 -9.18 -11.79 9.59
CA LEU A 101 -9.00 -11.38 10.97
C LEU A 101 -8.71 -12.57 11.90
N LEU A 102 -9.42 -13.69 11.71
CA LEU A 102 -9.26 -14.87 12.55
C LEU A 102 -7.86 -15.49 12.41
N SER A 103 -7.33 -15.58 11.18
CA SER A 103 -5.99 -16.08 10.95
C SER A 103 -4.94 -15.16 11.58
N ILE A 104 -5.16 -13.84 11.57
CA ILE A 104 -4.24 -12.89 12.22
C ILE A 104 -4.21 -13.07 13.73
N VAL A 105 -5.38 -13.26 14.35
CA VAL A 105 -5.47 -13.54 15.79
C VAL A 105 -4.73 -14.84 16.12
N GLN A 106 -5.01 -15.90 15.37
CA GLN A 106 -4.35 -17.19 15.54
C GLN A 106 -2.84 -17.09 15.36
N ASP A 107 -2.38 -16.46 14.27
CA ASP A 107 -0.96 -16.28 13.98
C ASP A 107 -0.27 -15.40 15.02
N SER A 108 -0.94 -14.36 15.54
CA SER A 108 -0.38 -13.49 16.59
C SER A 108 -0.12 -14.27 17.87
N LEU A 109 -1.08 -15.11 18.27
CA LEU A 109 -0.98 -15.95 19.46
C LEU A 109 0.06 -17.05 19.28
N ARG A 110 0.04 -17.72 18.13
CA ARG A 110 1.03 -18.76 17.79
C ARG A 110 2.43 -18.20 17.74
N ASP A 111 2.61 -17.04 17.12
CA ASP A 111 3.90 -16.36 17.11
C ASP A 111 4.33 -16.11 18.55
N ARG A 112 3.49 -15.52 19.41
CA ARG A 112 3.84 -15.16 20.81
C ARG A 112 4.21 -16.36 21.67
N PHE A 113 3.41 -17.43 21.65
CA PHE A 113 3.52 -18.53 22.61
C PHE A 113 4.16 -19.81 22.07
N GLY A 114 4.32 -19.95 20.76
CA GLY A 114 4.65 -21.22 20.13
C GLY A 114 3.52 -22.25 20.28
N ASP A 115 3.82 -23.51 19.95
CA ASP A 115 2.84 -24.61 19.98
C ASP A 115 2.56 -25.13 21.43
N ASP A 116 3.31 -24.66 22.43
CA ASP A 116 3.21 -25.15 23.82
C ASP A 116 1.97 -24.61 24.58
N HIS A 117 1.29 -23.59 24.04
CA HIS A 117 0.10 -22.96 24.67
C HIS A 117 -1.15 -23.10 23.80
N ASP A 118 -1.26 -24.22 23.08
CA ASP A 118 -2.36 -24.50 22.16
C ASP A 118 -3.74 -24.31 22.79
N GLN A 119 -3.94 -24.71 24.05
CA GLN A 119 -5.24 -24.63 24.70
C GLN A 119 -5.69 -23.18 24.95
N LEU A 120 -4.77 -22.29 25.33
CA LEU A 120 -5.04 -20.86 25.47
C LEU A 120 -5.33 -20.24 24.10
N THR A 121 -4.50 -20.54 23.09
CA THR A 121 -4.69 -20.08 21.71
C THR A 121 -6.05 -20.50 21.17
N ILE A 122 -6.43 -21.77 21.32
CA ILE A 122 -7.73 -22.31 20.90
C ILE A 122 -8.87 -21.56 21.59
N SER A 123 -8.78 -21.31 22.90
CA SER A 123 -9.85 -20.61 23.62
C SER A 123 -10.06 -19.17 23.12
N ILE A 124 -8.98 -18.42 22.90
CA ILE A 124 -9.06 -17.04 22.40
C ILE A 124 -9.57 -17.03 20.96
N VAL A 125 -9.02 -17.88 20.09
CA VAL A 125 -9.47 -18.00 18.69
C VAL A 125 -10.93 -18.39 18.61
N ALA A 126 -11.39 -19.34 19.44
CA ALA A 126 -12.79 -19.77 19.47
C ALA A 126 -13.74 -18.62 19.86
N SER A 127 -13.36 -17.78 20.81
CA SER A 127 -14.19 -16.62 21.21
C SER A 127 -14.31 -15.56 20.10
N TRP A 128 -13.21 -15.27 19.39
CA TRP A 128 -13.21 -14.37 18.25
C TRP A 128 -14.04 -14.96 17.10
N ASN A 129 -13.90 -16.26 16.85
CA ASN A 129 -14.71 -16.96 15.85
C ASN A 129 -16.21 -16.94 16.20
N ALA A 130 -16.58 -17.17 17.46
CA ALA A 130 -17.97 -17.10 17.92
C ALA A 130 -18.58 -15.72 17.66
N THR A 131 -17.83 -14.65 17.94
CA THR A 131 -18.30 -13.28 17.68
C THR A 131 -18.42 -13.02 16.18
N LEU A 132 -17.44 -13.42 15.37
CA LEU A 132 -17.50 -13.25 13.91
C LEU A 132 -18.67 -14.02 13.29
N ASN A 133 -19.02 -15.20 13.81
CA ASN A 133 -20.17 -15.97 13.36
C ASN A 133 -21.52 -15.39 13.80
N SER A 134 -21.54 -14.56 14.86
CA SER A 134 -22.75 -13.84 15.28
C SER A 134 -23.07 -12.62 14.41
N LEU A 135 -22.10 -12.14 13.63
CA LEU A 135 -22.31 -11.11 12.62
C LEU A 135 -23.02 -11.70 11.41
N SER A 136 -23.78 -10.87 10.69
CA SER A 136 -24.37 -11.27 9.40
C SER A 136 -23.27 -11.77 8.44
N PRO A 137 -23.15 -13.10 8.20
CA PRO A 137 -21.95 -13.67 7.57
C PRO A 137 -21.78 -13.17 6.13
N GLY A 138 -22.88 -12.87 5.44
CA GLY A 138 -22.85 -12.32 4.08
C GLY A 138 -22.18 -10.95 3.97
N ARG A 139 -22.36 -10.06 4.95
CA ARG A 139 -21.78 -8.70 4.90
C ARG A 139 -20.28 -8.72 5.18
N LEU A 140 -19.85 -9.53 6.14
CA LEU A 140 -18.45 -9.66 6.50
C LEU A 140 -17.66 -10.37 5.40
N VAL A 141 -18.18 -11.48 4.87
CA VAL A 141 -17.56 -12.24 3.77
C VAL A 141 -17.42 -11.38 2.51
N ALA A 142 -18.44 -10.59 2.16
CA ALA A 142 -18.35 -9.68 1.03
C ALA A 142 -17.26 -8.62 1.22
N LYS A 143 -17.15 -8.04 2.42
CA LYS A 143 -16.10 -7.06 2.75
C LYS A 143 -14.70 -7.66 2.74
N GLU A 144 -14.52 -8.85 3.32
CA GLU A 144 -13.25 -9.57 3.27
C GLU A 144 -12.86 -9.91 1.81
N GLY A 145 -13.81 -10.34 0.99
CA GLY A 145 -13.59 -10.57 -0.44
C GLY A 145 -13.09 -9.32 -1.17
N LEU A 146 -13.72 -8.17 -0.92
CA LEU A 146 -13.28 -6.88 -1.47
C LEU A 146 -11.87 -6.52 -0.98
N PHE A 147 -11.60 -6.67 0.33
CA PHE A 147 -10.28 -6.42 0.90
C PHE A 147 -9.18 -7.25 0.23
N VAL A 148 -9.43 -8.54 0.01
CA VAL A 148 -8.49 -9.45 -0.66
C VAL A 148 -8.26 -9.03 -2.10
N ALA A 149 -9.32 -8.70 -2.85
CA ALA A 149 -9.22 -8.24 -4.23
C ALA A 149 -8.42 -6.93 -4.34
N GLU A 150 -8.76 -5.94 -3.52
CA GLU A 150 -8.09 -4.63 -3.48
C GLU A 150 -6.62 -4.76 -3.03
N SER A 151 -6.35 -5.63 -2.05
CA SER A 151 -4.98 -5.88 -1.55
C SER A 151 -4.10 -6.58 -2.58
N ARG A 152 -4.67 -7.48 -3.39
CA ARG A 152 -3.95 -8.09 -4.53
C ARG A 152 -3.72 -7.08 -5.64
N ALA A 153 -4.75 -6.32 -6.01
CA ALA A 153 -4.69 -5.34 -7.08
C ALA A 153 -3.69 -4.21 -6.76
N ARG A 154 -3.69 -3.66 -5.54
CA ARG A 154 -2.72 -2.62 -5.13
C ARG A 154 -1.28 -3.12 -5.23
N SER A 155 -1.01 -4.34 -4.76
CA SER A 155 0.34 -4.92 -4.77
C SER A 155 0.80 -5.23 -6.19
N ALA A 156 -0.11 -5.71 -7.05
CA ALA A 156 0.18 -5.92 -8.47
C ALA A 156 0.53 -4.60 -9.17
N LEU A 157 -0.24 -3.53 -8.95
CA LEU A 157 0.05 -2.21 -9.53
C LEU A 157 1.36 -1.60 -8.99
N ALA A 158 1.63 -1.76 -7.69
CA ALA A 158 2.89 -1.33 -7.08
C ALA A 158 4.10 -2.07 -7.71
N ILE A 159 3.99 -3.38 -7.94
CA ILE A 159 5.02 -4.14 -8.67
C ILE A 159 5.12 -3.67 -10.12
N LEU A 160 4.01 -3.54 -10.84
CA LEU A 160 3.98 -3.17 -12.26
C LEU A 160 4.58 -1.78 -12.55
N SER A 161 4.53 -0.87 -11.58
CA SER A 161 5.17 0.45 -11.73
C SER A 161 6.70 0.40 -11.70
N ILE A 162 7.32 -0.60 -11.07
CA ILE A 162 8.79 -0.77 -11.07
C ILE A 162 9.37 -0.99 -12.48
N PRO A 163 8.96 -2.02 -13.26
CA PRO A 163 9.49 -2.23 -14.60
C PRO A 163 9.15 -1.06 -15.53
N LEU A 164 8.00 -0.40 -15.33
CA LEU A 164 7.68 0.82 -16.08
C LEU A 164 8.71 1.93 -15.80
N ASP A 165 9.11 2.12 -14.55
CA ASP A 165 10.18 3.07 -14.19
C ASP A 165 11.53 2.65 -14.79
N PHE A 166 11.87 1.37 -14.76
CA PHE A 166 13.10 0.88 -15.40
C PHE A 166 13.13 1.11 -16.91
N LEU A 167 11.98 1.09 -17.60
CA LEU A 167 11.89 1.43 -19.02
C LEU A 167 12.04 2.94 -19.29
N THR A 168 11.78 3.81 -18.31
CA THR A 168 11.91 5.26 -18.46
C THR A 168 13.37 5.72 -18.48
N ILE A 169 14.23 5.10 -17.67
CA ILE A 169 15.64 5.49 -17.50
C ILE A 169 16.45 5.39 -18.80
N PRO A 170 16.53 4.23 -19.50
CA PRO A 170 17.30 4.11 -20.74
C PRO A 170 16.69 4.95 -21.86
N ARG A 171 15.37 5.14 -21.88
CA ARG A 171 14.71 6.03 -22.86
C ARG A 171 15.08 7.49 -22.64
N ALA A 172 15.12 7.96 -21.38
CA ALA A 172 15.58 9.30 -21.05
C ALA A 172 17.06 9.51 -21.42
N LEU A 173 17.91 8.50 -21.18
CA LEU A 173 19.33 8.54 -21.59
C LEU A 173 19.52 8.53 -23.11
N CYS A 174 18.71 7.76 -23.85
CA CYS A 174 18.72 7.76 -25.31
C CYS A 174 18.24 9.09 -25.90
N ALA A 175 17.23 9.72 -25.28
CA ALA A 175 16.72 11.04 -25.65
C ALA A 175 17.76 12.15 -25.46
N MET A 176 18.66 12.02 -24.48
CA MET A 176 19.80 12.94 -24.35
C MET A 176 20.78 12.85 -25.54
N ARG A 177 20.85 11.69 -26.22
CA ARG A 177 21.80 11.43 -27.31
C ARG A 177 21.23 11.64 -28.71
N ARG A 178 19.90 11.58 -28.88
CA ARG A 178 19.22 11.75 -30.17
C ARG A 178 18.18 12.86 -30.07
N ASP A 179 18.23 13.77 -31.03
CA ASP A 179 17.25 14.84 -31.26
C ASP A 179 15.93 14.24 -31.80
N SER A 180 15.28 13.40 -30.98
CA SER A 180 14.11 12.60 -31.35
C SER A 180 12.84 13.18 -30.71
N SER A 181 11.79 13.34 -31.52
CA SER A 181 10.53 13.96 -31.13
C SER A 181 9.96 13.36 -29.83
N SER A 182 9.66 14.23 -28.86
CA SER A 182 9.61 13.85 -27.45
C SER A 182 8.34 13.11 -26.97
N ARG A 183 7.31 12.94 -27.80
CA ARG A 183 6.04 12.33 -27.36
C ARG A 183 6.15 10.87 -26.92
N SER A 184 7.06 10.08 -27.51
CA SER A 184 7.26 8.68 -27.11
C SER A 184 7.97 8.55 -25.75
N ILE A 185 8.66 9.60 -25.30
CA ILE A 185 9.42 9.64 -24.04
C ILE A 185 8.51 9.96 -22.84
N SER A 186 7.40 10.68 -23.06
CA SER A 186 6.47 11.07 -21.98
C SER A 186 5.41 10.03 -21.63
N VAL A 187 5.15 9.03 -22.49
CA VAL A 187 4.12 8.00 -22.26
C VAL A 187 4.46 7.07 -21.09
N PRO A 188 5.69 6.49 -20.99
CA PRO A 188 6.03 5.59 -19.89
C PRO A 188 5.95 6.23 -18.48
N PRO A 189 6.48 7.45 -18.22
CA PRO A 189 6.38 8.05 -16.89
C PRO A 189 4.94 8.44 -16.55
N LEU A 190 4.13 8.85 -17.52
CA LEU A 190 2.72 9.13 -17.30
C LEU A 190 1.95 7.86 -16.93
N LEU A 191 2.16 6.76 -17.66
CA LEU A 191 1.53 5.47 -17.35
C LEU A 191 1.95 4.98 -15.97
N SER A 192 3.24 5.08 -15.63
CA SER A 192 3.76 4.71 -14.32
C SER A 192 3.15 5.57 -13.20
N ALA A 193 2.99 6.88 -13.43
CA ALA A 193 2.30 7.78 -12.49
C ALA A 193 0.85 7.34 -12.22
N LEU A 194 0.11 7.01 -13.28
CA LEU A 194 -1.27 6.54 -13.17
C LEU A 194 -1.37 5.20 -12.43
N VAL A 195 -0.48 4.25 -12.73
CA VAL A 195 -0.43 2.95 -12.08
C VAL A 195 -0.13 3.10 -10.58
N THR A 196 0.84 3.94 -10.21
CA THR A 196 1.16 4.17 -8.80
C THR A 196 0.06 4.94 -8.08
N ALA A 197 -0.56 5.93 -8.72
CA ALA A 197 -1.71 6.64 -8.15
C ALA A 197 -2.88 5.67 -7.90
N ALA A 198 -3.19 4.79 -8.85
CA ALA A 198 -4.19 3.76 -8.69
C ALA A 198 -3.85 2.78 -7.55
N ALA A 199 -2.57 2.39 -7.39
CA ALA A 199 -2.11 1.61 -6.25
C ALA A 199 -2.36 2.33 -4.92
N GLY A 200 -2.08 3.64 -4.85
CA GLY A 200 -2.36 4.48 -3.68
C GLY A 200 -3.84 4.58 -3.35
N VAL A 201 -4.69 4.77 -4.36
CA VAL A 201 -6.15 4.80 -4.19
C VAL A 201 -6.66 3.45 -3.69
N LEU A 202 -6.24 2.34 -4.29
CA LEU A 202 -6.61 0.99 -3.83
C LEU A 202 -6.10 0.70 -2.42
N ALA A 203 -4.92 1.22 -2.05
CA ALA A 203 -4.46 1.13 -0.67
C ALA A 203 -5.44 1.83 0.29
N VAL A 204 -5.90 3.03 -0.01
CA VAL A 204 -6.92 3.74 0.79
C VAL A 204 -8.26 3.03 0.79
N LEU A 205 -8.69 2.44 -0.32
CA LEU A 205 -9.95 1.69 -0.38
C LEU A 205 -9.86 0.40 0.46
N SER A 206 -8.73 -0.31 0.38
CA SER A 206 -8.51 -1.54 1.15
C SER A 206 -8.55 -1.31 2.67
N THR A 207 -8.17 -0.13 3.17
CA THR A 207 -8.32 0.16 4.61
C THR A 207 -9.79 0.27 5.02
N ARG A 208 -10.67 0.72 4.12
CA ARG A 208 -12.12 0.84 4.35
C ARG A 208 -12.86 -0.48 4.17
N SER A 209 -12.40 -1.31 3.24
CA SER A 209 -13.00 -2.61 2.93
C SER A 209 -12.59 -3.70 3.92
N GLY A 210 -11.40 -3.60 4.52
CA GLY A 210 -10.96 -4.54 5.55
C GLY A 210 -11.80 -4.48 6.83
N VAL A 211 -11.68 -5.51 7.68
CA VAL A 211 -12.45 -5.60 8.93
C VAL A 211 -12.26 -4.36 9.80
N GLN A 212 -11.04 -3.81 9.90
CA GLN A 212 -10.80 -2.54 10.62
C GLN A 212 -11.60 -1.34 10.08
N GLY A 213 -11.89 -1.29 8.78
CA GLY A 213 -12.71 -0.25 8.16
C GLY A 213 -14.20 -0.47 8.40
N ALA A 214 -14.63 -1.72 8.64
CA ALA A 214 -16.00 -2.04 9.00
C ALA A 214 -16.35 -1.58 10.43
N VAL A 215 -15.37 -1.62 11.34
CA VAL A 215 -15.54 -1.22 12.74
C VAL A 215 -15.11 0.22 13.04
N SER A 216 -14.83 1.01 11.99
CA SER A 216 -14.55 2.46 12.09
C SER A 216 -13.57 2.82 13.21
N THR A 217 -12.40 2.17 13.28
CA THR A 217 -11.43 2.37 14.38
C THR A 217 -10.81 3.77 14.45
N GLY A 218 -11.18 4.70 13.55
CA GLY A 218 -10.67 6.07 13.53
C GLY A 218 -9.18 6.17 13.16
N GLU A 219 -8.59 5.08 12.65
CA GLU A 219 -7.16 5.02 12.46
C GLU A 219 -6.66 5.69 11.17
N LYS A 220 -5.42 6.19 11.29
CA LYS A 220 -4.78 7.04 10.30
C LYS A 220 -4.29 6.20 9.12
N VAL A 221 -4.46 6.75 7.92
CA VAL A 221 -3.76 6.30 6.71
C VAL A 221 -2.25 6.27 6.99
N GLY A 222 -1.61 5.14 6.72
CA GLY A 222 -0.20 4.91 7.03
C GLY A 222 0.76 5.54 6.03
N THR A 223 2.02 5.65 6.44
CA THR A 223 3.10 6.33 5.70
C THR A 223 3.30 5.78 4.29
N ALA A 224 3.13 4.47 4.06
CA ALA A 224 3.31 3.89 2.73
C ALA A 224 2.33 4.45 1.69
N VAL A 225 1.12 4.86 2.09
CA VAL A 225 0.16 5.48 1.17
C VAL A 225 0.65 6.86 0.73
N ILE A 226 1.20 7.65 1.67
CA ILE A 226 1.80 8.96 1.36
C ILE A 226 2.96 8.77 0.39
N ILE A 227 3.82 7.79 0.64
CA ILE A 227 4.96 7.47 -0.23
C ILE A 227 4.50 7.12 -1.66
N LEU A 228 3.42 6.34 -1.82
CA LEU A 228 2.85 6.02 -3.13
C LEU A 228 2.39 7.28 -3.88
N PHE A 229 1.68 8.20 -3.20
CA PHE A 229 1.24 9.45 -3.83
C PHE A 229 2.40 10.37 -4.20
N VAL A 230 3.41 10.50 -3.33
CA VAL A 230 4.64 11.25 -3.63
C VAL A 230 5.34 10.66 -4.86
N ALA A 231 5.48 9.34 -4.92
CA ALA A 231 6.07 8.66 -6.06
C ALA A 231 5.24 8.90 -7.35
N ALA A 232 3.91 8.87 -7.28
CA ALA A 232 3.06 9.19 -8.42
C ALA A 232 3.25 10.64 -8.91
N SER A 233 3.34 11.61 -7.99
CA SER A 233 3.59 13.02 -8.31
C SER A 233 4.94 13.24 -8.98
N LEU A 234 6.01 12.59 -8.50
CA LEU A 234 7.34 12.69 -9.11
C LEU A 234 7.33 12.23 -10.57
N ARG A 235 6.61 11.14 -10.88
CA ARG A 235 6.46 10.63 -12.25
C ARG A 235 5.61 11.54 -13.13
N ALA A 236 4.56 12.13 -12.58
CA ALA A 236 3.74 13.11 -13.31
C ALA A 236 4.56 14.37 -13.67
N VAL A 237 5.38 14.87 -12.74
CA VAL A 237 6.30 15.99 -12.99
C VAL A 237 7.35 15.61 -14.05
N SER A 238 7.89 14.40 -13.98
CA SER A 238 8.82 13.85 -14.98
C SER A 238 8.19 13.79 -16.38
N ALA A 239 6.94 13.32 -16.49
CA ALA A 239 6.19 13.31 -17.74
C ALA A 239 5.91 14.72 -18.28
N ALA A 240 5.52 15.67 -17.41
CA ALA A 240 5.29 17.06 -17.78
C ALA A 240 6.57 17.73 -18.28
N ALA A 241 7.70 17.50 -17.61
CA ALA A 241 9.00 18.02 -18.04
C ALA A 241 9.40 17.50 -19.43
N ALA A 242 9.13 16.22 -19.73
CA ALA A 242 9.37 15.65 -21.05
C ALA A 242 8.49 16.29 -22.14
N LEU A 243 7.22 16.56 -21.85
CA LEU A 243 6.29 17.21 -22.78
C LEU A 243 6.66 18.67 -23.07
N VAL A 244 7.04 19.44 -22.05
CA VAL A 244 7.51 20.83 -22.22
C VAL A 244 8.81 20.86 -23.04
N GLY A 245 9.69 19.88 -22.84
CA GLY A 245 10.88 19.68 -23.67
C GLY A 245 10.55 19.45 -25.15
N ALA A 246 9.52 18.65 -25.46
CA ALA A 246 9.03 18.47 -26.84
C ALA A 246 8.61 19.78 -27.49
N ALA A 247 7.72 20.50 -26.81
CA ALA A 247 7.07 21.66 -27.38
C ALA A 247 8.07 22.77 -27.72
N ARG A 248 9.14 22.91 -26.91
CA ARG A 248 10.23 23.86 -27.19
C ARG A 248 11.08 23.42 -28.39
N SER A 249 11.29 22.13 -28.60
CA SER A 249 12.04 21.61 -29.74
C SER A 249 11.27 21.83 -31.05
N ASP A 250 9.97 21.54 -31.07
CA ASP A 250 9.13 21.73 -32.27
C ASP A 250 9.05 23.22 -32.65
N SER A 251 8.90 24.12 -31.67
CA SER A 251 8.90 25.57 -31.90
C SER A 251 10.21 26.09 -32.49
N SER A 252 11.36 25.47 -32.21
CA SER A 252 12.65 25.93 -32.74
C SER A 252 12.86 25.54 -34.21
N SER A 253 12.15 24.52 -34.71
CA SER A 253 12.27 24.07 -36.10
C SER A 253 11.55 25.01 -37.08
N ASP A 254 10.48 25.68 -36.65
CA ASP A 254 9.69 26.54 -37.53
C ASP A 254 10.33 27.91 -37.79
N TYR A 255 11.20 28.41 -36.90
CA TYR A 255 11.96 29.65 -37.14
C TYR A 255 13.20 29.46 -38.02
N GLY A 256 13.64 28.22 -38.27
CA GLY A 256 14.82 27.92 -39.08
C GLY A 256 14.57 27.93 -40.59
N ILE A 257 13.31 27.84 -41.04
CA ILE A 257 12.96 27.75 -42.47
C ILE A 257 12.76 29.14 -43.11
N LEU A 258 12.62 30.20 -42.32
CA LEU A 258 12.40 31.56 -42.83
C LEU A 258 13.68 32.37 -43.13
N ILE A 259 14.88 31.83 -42.90
CA ILE A 259 16.16 32.57 -43.08
C ILE A 259 16.93 32.13 -44.36
N PHE A 260 16.41 31.21 -45.17
CA PHE A 260 17.06 30.75 -46.42
C PHE A 260 16.29 31.09 -47.72
N LYS A 261 15.46 32.13 -47.70
CA LYS A 261 14.92 32.76 -48.91
C LYS A 261 14.98 34.28 -48.79
N LEU A 262 16.17 34.83 -48.98
CA LEU A 262 16.42 36.22 -49.40
C LEU A 262 17.79 36.27 -50.07
#